data_AF-A0A2E6D562-F1
#
_entry.id   AF-A0A2E6D562-F1
#
_cell.length_a   1.000
_cell.length_b   1.000
_cell.length_c   1.000
_cell.angle_alpha   90.00
_cell.angle_beta   90.00
_cell.angle_gamma   90.00
#
_symmetry.space_group_name_H-M   'P 1'
#
loop_
_entity.id
_entity.type
_entity.pdbx_description
1 polymer ?
#
loop_
_entity_poly.entity_id
_entity_poly.type
_entity_poly.pdbx_seq_one_letter_code
_entity_poly.pdbx_strand_id
1 'polypeptide(L)'
;MQLGLDGTAGPHGALVELSVAAFDTQPIEPRLVQVDLSLYIAARTSSSDVLALIDARLQAAGVTTVRPTTDKRLASLFVLDATRVRARVGDGLELTTTTTAGPPTWIRLERPTQLESVSTLRITALGRSAVDGRTGTGVLTLELGAKASAPSVSNVLHKQAGALGWLSDRPELNSWRPLRVGDGLHVVGCSISVTSADPWWLDIGL
;
A
#
# COMPACT_ATOMS: atom_id res chain seq x y z
N MET A 1 -1.44 -9.36 -3.90
CA MET A 1 -1.49 -7.90 -3.61
C MET A 1 -1.52 -7.13 -4.93
N GLN A 2 -2.06 -5.92 -4.96
CA GLN A 2 -2.03 -5.06 -6.14
C GLN A 2 -1.33 -3.72 -5.82
N LEU A 3 -0.43 -3.31 -6.69
CA LEU A 3 0.20 -1.98 -6.69
C LEU A 3 -0.45 -1.17 -7.81
N GLY A 4 -1.01 -0.01 -7.48
CA GLY A 4 -1.48 0.99 -8.42
C GLY A 4 -0.58 2.21 -8.35
N LEU A 5 -0.13 2.71 -9.50
CA LEU A 5 0.69 3.92 -9.60
C LEU A 5 0.01 4.91 -10.54
N ASP A 6 -0.10 6.16 -10.08
CA ASP A 6 -0.66 7.27 -10.88
C ASP A 6 0.34 8.42 -10.97
N GLY A 7 0.14 9.27 -11.98
CA GLY A 7 0.95 10.45 -12.24
C GLY A 7 2.18 10.20 -13.10
N THR A 8 3.14 11.12 -12.96
CA THR A 8 4.37 11.19 -13.76
C THR A 8 5.48 11.69 -12.87
N ALA A 9 6.69 11.13 -13.03
CA ALA A 9 7.85 11.60 -12.29
C ALA A 9 8.06 13.11 -12.52
N GLY A 10 8.39 13.83 -11.46
CA GLY A 10 8.54 15.28 -11.43
C GLY A 10 9.60 15.82 -12.40
N PRO A 11 9.75 17.15 -12.48
CA PRO A 11 10.67 17.80 -13.42
C PRO A 11 12.15 17.43 -13.20
N HIS A 12 12.50 16.91 -12.02
CA HIS A 12 13.87 16.51 -11.66
C HIS A 12 14.06 14.99 -11.62
N GLY A 13 13.02 14.21 -11.95
CA GLY A 13 12.96 12.78 -11.66
C GLY A 13 12.20 12.49 -10.38
N ALA A 14 12.22 11.22 -9.97
CA ALA A 14 11.58 10.76 -8.74
C ALA A 14 12.34 9.55 -8.16
N LEU A 15 12.45 9.49 -6.83
CA LEU A 15 12.89 8.28 -6.15
C LEU A 15 11.70 7.34 -5.93
N VAL A 16 11.83 6.10 -6.39
CA VAL A 16 10.88 5.01 -6.13
C VAL A 16 11.62 3.90 -5.42
N GLU A 17 11.17 3.57 -4.23
CA GLU A 17 11.69 2.45 -3.46
C GLU A 17 10.58 1.47 -3.14
N LEU A 18 10.91 0.19 -3.29
CA LEU A 18 9.98 -0.91 -3.13
C LEU A 18 10.70 -2.11 -2.55
N SER A 19 10.16 -2.67 -1.49
CA SER A 19 10.54 -3.96 -0.92
C SER A 19 9.33 -4.87 -0.98
N VAL A 20 9.46 -5.99 -1.67
CA VAL A 20 8.40 -7.00 -1.82
C VAL A 20 8.91 -8.30 -1.25
N ALA A 21 8.14 -8.91 -0.34
CA ALA A 21 8.32 -10.29 0.05
C ALA A 21 7.15 -11.12 -0.51
N ALA A 22 7.44 -12.20 -1.21
CA ALA A 22 6.45 -13.10 -1.80
C ALA A 22 6.96 -14.54 -1.81
N PHE A 23 6.04 -15.51 -1.87
CA PHE A 23 6.44 -16.90 -2.11
C PHE A 23 6.74 -17.10 -3.59
N ASP A 24 7.93 -17.64 -3.88
CA ASP A 24 8.23 -18.20 -5.19
C ASP A 24 7.52 -19.54 -5.33
N THR A 25 6.64 -19.60 -6.32
CA THR A 25 5.79 -20.76 -6.63
C THR A 25 6.36 -21.66 -7.72
N GLN A 26 7.53 -21.33 -8.29
CA GLN A 26 8.18 -22.17 -9.30
C GLN A 26 8.85 -23.43 -8.72
N PRO A 27 9.55 -23.39 -7.57
CA PRO A 27 10.12 -24.58 -6.95
C PRO A 27 9.02 -25.50 -6.39
N ILE A 28 9.36 -26.80 -6.26
CA ILE A 28 8.47 -27.81 -5.65
C ILE A 28 8.14 -27.46 -4.19
N GLU A 29 9.08 -26.82 -3.49
CA GLU A 29 8.89 -26.30 -2.13
C GLU A 29 8.83 -24.77 -2.16
N PRO A 30 7.71 -24.14 -1.74
CA PRO A 30 7.58 -22.69 -1.73
C PRO A 30 8.69 -22.03 -0.90
N ARG A 31 9.40 -21.09 -1.52
CA ARG A 31 10.47 -20.33 -0.86
C ARG A 31 10.06 -18.87 -0.75
N LEU A 32 10.31 -18.26 0.40
CA LEU A 32 10.17 -16.81 0.53
C LEU A 32 11.29 -16.10 -0.23
N VAL A 33 10.91 -15.24 -1.17
CA VAL A 33 11.81 -14.35 -1.90
C VAL A 33 11.53 -12.92 -1.44
N GLN A 34 12.61 -12.17 -1.20
CA GLN A 34 12.54 -10.75 -0.91
C GLN A 34 13.32 -9.98 -1.99
N VAL A 35 12.69 -8.94 -2.53
CA VAL A 35 13.26 -8.07 -3.55
C VAL A 35 13.23 -6.65 -3.02
N ASP A 36 14.40 -6.03 -2.92
CA ASP A 36 14.57 -4.63 -2.53
C ASP A 36 15.02 -3.81 -3.76
N LEU A 37 14.23 -2.82 -4.12
CA LEU A 37 14.44 -1.94 -5.27
C LEU A 37 14.59 -0.50 -4.77
N SER A 38 15.59 0.20 -5.29
CA SER A 38 15.76 1.64 -5.16
C SER A 38 16.07 2.18 -6.55
N LEU A 39 15.10 2.89 -7.13
CA LEU A 39 15.11 3.32 -8.53
C LEU A 39 15.02 4.84 -8.58
N TYR A 40 16.04 5.48 -9.15
CA TYR A 40 15.95 6.88 -9.54
C TYR A 40 15.37 6.96 -10.95
N ILE A 41 14.12 7.41 -11.03
CA ILE A 41 13.33 7.50 -12.26
C ILE A 41 13.57 8.85 -12.92
N ALA A 42 13.84 8.84 -14.23
CA ALA A 42 14.05 10.06 -15.00
C ALA A 42 12.81 10.95 -15.01
N ALA A 43 13.01 12.26 -15.17
CA ALA A 43 11.94 13.24 -15.23
C ALA A 43 10.89 12.87 -16.29
N ARG A 44 9.61 13.08 -15.96
CA ARG A 44 8.45 12.82 -16.83
C ARG A 44 8.25 11.36 -17.25
N THR A 45 8.92 10.40 -16.62
CA THR A 45 8.62 8.98 -16.82
C THR A 45 7.21 8.67 -16.32
N SER A 46 6.41 7.97 -17.13
CA SER A 46 5.02 7.66 -16.81
C SER A 46 4.92 6.58 -15.72
N SER A 47 3.83 6.59 -14.94
CA SER A 47 3.56 5.55 -13.95
C SER A 47 3.52 4.13 -14.57
N SER A 48 3.06 4.01 -15.82
CA SER A 48 3.07 2.75 -16.57
C SER A 48 4.48 2.23 -16.88
N ASP A 49 5.41 3.11 -17.22
CA ASP A 49 6.80 2.72 -17.49
C ASP A 49 7.52 2.34 -16.19
N VAL A 50 7.26 3.07 -15.10
CA VAL A 50 7.80 2.74 -13.77
C VAL A 50 7.31 1.37 -13.33
N LEU A 51 6.00 1.07 -13.47
CA LEU A 51 5.48 -0.25 -13.13
C LEU A 51 5.98 -1.35 -14.08
N ALA A 52 6.24 -1.05 -15.35
CA ALA A 52 6.88 -2.00 -16.26
C ALA A 52 8.30 -2.35 -15.82
N LEU A 53 9.06 -1.36 -15.34
CA LEU A 53 10.39 -1.58 -14.80
C LEU A 53 10.35 -2.39 -13.50
N ILE A 54 9.43 -2.08 -12.59
CA ILE A 54 9.23 -2.83 -11.35
C ILE A 54 8.85 -4.28 -11.66
N ASP A 55 7.90 -4.50 -12.57
CA ASP A 55 7.46 -5.82 -13.01
C ASP A 55 8.62 -6.66 -13.52
N ALA A 56 9.41 -6.13 -14.45
CA ALA A 56 10.58 -6.82 -14.99
C ALA A 56 11.61 -7.19 -13.90
N ARG A 57 11.81 -6.33 -12.90
CA ARG A 57 12.73 -6.60 -11.79
C ARG A 57 12.20 -7.65 -10.81
N LEU A 58 10.90 -7.64 -10.51
CA LEU A 58 10.25 -8.65 -9.67
C LEU A 58 10.28 -10.02 -10.35
N GLN A 59 9.91 -10.10 -11.63
CA GLN A 59 9.95 -11.34 -12.39
C GLN A 59 11.38 -11.91 -12.50
N ALA A 60 12.38 -11.05 -12.76
CA ALA A 60 13.78 -11.47 -12.81
C ALA A 60 14.29 -12.04 -11.47
N ALA A 61 13.66 -11.67 -10.36
CA ALA A 61 13.97 -12.18 -9.03
C ALA A 61 13.12 -13.41 -8.63
N GLY A 62 12.26 -13.92 -9.52
CA GLY A 62 11.40 -15.08 -9.25
C GLY A 62 10.06 -14.74 -8.60
N VAL A 63 9.69 -13.47 -8.51
CA VAL A 63 8.36 -13.07 -8.01
C VAL A 63 7.36 -13.07 -9.16
N THR A 64 6.30 -13.86 -9.03
CA THR A 64 5.24 -13.93 -10.05
C THR A 64 4.34 -12.69 -10.00
N THR A 65 4.17 -12.06 -11.16
CA THR A 65 3.37 -10.85 -11.31
C THR A 65 2.39 -10.95 -12.47
N VAL A 66 1.31 -10.16 -12.41
CA VAL A 66 0.32 -10.03 -13.49
C VAL A 66 0.07 -8.56 -13.77
N ARG A 67 0.26 -8.15 -15.02
CA ARG A 67 -0.09 -6.81 -15.51
C ARG A 67 -1.41 -6.87 -16.29
N PRO A 68 -2.49 -6.26 -15.79
CA PRO A 68 -3.75 -6.21 -16.53
C PRO A 68 -3.58 -5.35 -17.79
N THR A 69 -4.07 -5.85 -18.92
CA THR A 69 -3.95 -5.21 -20.24
C THR A 69 -5.07 -4.19 -20.51
N THR A 70 -5.52 -3.44 -19.51
CA THR A 70 -6.66 -2.52 -19.70
C THR A 70 -6.19 -1.12 -20.07
N ASP A 71 -6.76 -0.58 -21.15
CA ASP A 71 -6.57 0.78 -21.72
C ASP A 71 -6.92 1.97 -20.78
N LYS A 72 -7.04 1.75 -19.47
CA LYS A 72 -7.43 2.78 -18.51
C LYS A 72 -6.23 3.31 -17.74
N ARG A 73 -6.21 4.64 -17.59
CA ARG A 73 -5.16 5.54 -17.07
C ARG A 73 -4.35 5.11 -15.84
N LEU A 74 -4.83 4.18 -15.02
CA LEU A 74 -4.14 3.82 -13.78
C LEU A 74 -3.27 2.60 -14.02
N ALA A 75 -1.95 2.79 -13.95
CA ALA A 75 -1.00 1.70 -14.11
C ALA A 75 -1.12 0.77 -12.90
N SER A 76 -1.24 -0.53 -13.15
CA SER A 76 -1.49 -1.54 -12.12
C SER A 76 -0.60 -2.76 -12.30
N LEU A 77 -0.17 -3.34 -11.18
CA LEU A 77 0.64 -4.54 -11.12
C LEU A 77 0.14 -5.43 -9.97
N PHE A 78 -0.28 -6.65 -10.28
CA PHE A 78 -0.58 -7.65 -9.26
C PHE A 78 0.69 -8.41 -8.94
N VAL A 79 1.02 -8.48 -7.66
CA VAL A 79 2.08 -9.34 -7.12
C VAL A 79 1.40 -10.53 -6.47
N LEU A 80 1.58 -11.72 -7.05
CA LEU A 80 1.00 -12.95 -6.54
C LEU A 80 1.77 -13.41 -5.31
N ASP A 81 1.05 -14.05 -4.38
CA ASP A 81 1.61 -14.64 -3.15
C ASP A 81 2.51 -13.69 -2.32
N ALA A 82 2.29 -12.38 -2.47
CA ALA A 82 2.93 -11.36 -1.66
C ALA A 82 2.51 -11.51 -0.19
N THR A 83 3.47 -11.53 0.71
CA THR A 83 3.27 -11.54 2.16
C THR A 83 3.55 -10.17 2.78
N ARG A 84 4.33 -9.34 2.09
CA ARG A 84 4.63 -7.97 2.51
C ARG A 84 4.94 -7.09 1.30
N VAL A 85 4.45 -5.86 1.34
CA VAL A 85 4.97 -4.78 0.49
C VAL A 85 5.27 -3.57 1.35
N ARG A 86 6.48 -3.05 1.17
CA ARG A 86 6.93 -1.79 1.72
C ARG A 86 7.35 -0.89 0.57
N ALA A 87 6.77 0.29 0.47
CA ALA A 87 6.99 1.15 -0.68
C ALA A 87 7.01 2.63 -0.32
N ARG A 88 7.74 3.39 -1.11
CA ARG A 88 7.88 4.84 -1.01
C ARG A 88 8.03 5.41 -2.41
N VAL A 89 7.18 6.35 -2.78
CA VAL A 89 7.24 7.04 -4.08
C VAL A 89 7.27 8.54 -3.86
N GLY A 90 8.19 9.22 -4.53
CA GLY A 90 8.33 10.68 -4.48
C GLY A 90 7.89 11.38 -5.76
N ASP A 91 7.89 12.70 -5.70
CA ASP A 91 7.92 13.64 -6.83
C ASP A 91 6.96 13.30 -7.98
N GLY A 92 5.66 13.60 -7.80
CA GLY A 92 4.64 13.54 -8.85
C GLY A 92 4.03 12.15 -9.11
N LEU A 93 4.48 11.14 -8.38
CA LEU A 93 3.90 9.80 -8.37
C LEU A 93 3.06 9.57 -7.12
N GLU A 94 1.90 8.92 -7.27
CA GLU A 94 1.07 8.44 -6.16
C GLU A 94 0.96 6.92 -6.21
N LEU A 95 1.32 6.25 -5.11
CA LEU A 95 1.19 4.81 -4.96
C LEU A 95 -0.03 4.46 -4.12
N THR A 96 -0.84 3.55 -4.67
CA THR A 96 -1.90 2.86 -3.96
C THR A 96 -1.55 1.39 -3.82
N THR A 97 -1.57 0.86 -2.60
CA THR A 97 -1.41 -0.57 -2.34
C THR A 97 -2.74 -1.18 -1.92
N THR A 98 -3.16 -2.25 -2.59
CA THR A 98 -4.44 -2.90 -2.35
C THR A 98 -4.26 -4.37 -1.97
N THR A 99 -4.87 -4.78 -0.87
CA THR A 99 -4.91 -6.17 -0.41
C THR A 99 -6.06 -6.91 -1.10
N THR A 100 -5.72 -7.95 -1.88
CA THR A 100 -6.67 -8.63 -2.78
C THR A 100 -7.10 -10.01 -2.30
N ALA A 101 -6.32 -10.62 -1.38
CA ALA A 101 -6.54 -11.98 -0.87
C ALA A 101 -7.00 -12.01 0.59
N GLY A 102 -7.31 -10.86 1.18
CA GLY A 102 -7.70 -10.74 2.58
C GLY A 102 -7.45 -9.34 3.15
N PRO A 103 -7.88 -9.09 4.41
CA PRO A 103 -7.50 -7.88 5.13
C PRO A 103 -5.99 -7.88 5.42
N PRO A 104 -5.35 -6.71 5.52
CA PRO A 104 -3.96 -6.64 5.95
C PRO A 104 -3.79 -7.14 7.38
N THR A 105 -2.73 -7.89 7.66
CA THR A 105 -2.37 -8.29 9.04
C THR A 105 -1.88 -7.10 9.84
N TRP A 106 -1.31 -6.11 9.17
CA TRP A 106 -0.88 -4.84 9.75
C TRP A 106 -0.58 -3.83 8.64
N ILE A 107 -0.73 -2.55 8.98
CA ILE A 107 -0.35 -1.38 8.21
C ILE A 107 0.58 -0.55 9.10
N ARG A 108 1.75 -0.19 8.58
CA ARG A 108 2.71 0.70 9.21
C ARG A 108 3.03 1.85 8.27
N LEU A 109 3.21 3.02 8.86
CA LEU A 109 3.63 4.23 8.17
C LEU A 109 4.90 4.73 8.84
N GLU A 110 5.97 4.75 8.08
CA GLU A 110 7.27 5.19 8.56
C GLU A 110 7.66 6.49 7.88
N ARG A 111 8.07 7.43 8.72
CA ARG A 111 8.45 8.78 8.31
C ARG A 111 9.87 8.76 7.70
N PRO A 112 10.12 9.50 6.60
CA PRO A 112 11.48 9.85 6.21
C PRO A 112 12.07 10.88 7.19
N THR A 113 13.39 10.83 7.42
CA THR A 113 14.09 11.60 8.46
C THR A 113 13.87 13.11 8.40
N GLN A 114 13.48 13.66 7.24
CA GLN A 114 13.10 15.05 7.04
C GLN A 114 11.72 15.07 6.35
N LEU A 115 10.75 15.75 6.98
CA LEU A 115 9.45 16.08 6.38
C LEU A 115 9.22 17.56 6.64
N GLU A 116 8.88 18.30 5.60
CA GLU A 116 8.50 19.71 5.68
C GLU A 116 7.02 19.92 5.36
N SER A 117 6.38 18.92 4.76
CA SER A 117 4.98 18.97 4.30
C SER A 117 4.00 18.16 5.15
N VAL A 118 2.72 18.55 5.10
CA VAL A 118 1.58 17.73 5.55
C VAL A 118 1.26 16.70 4.47
N SER A 119 0.96 15.47 4.88
CA SER A 119 0.61 14.38 3.97
C SER A 119 -0.81 13.89 4.24
N THR A 120 -1.48 13.33 3.23
CA THR A 120 -2.81 12.75 3.39
C THR A 120 -2.74 11.25 3.20
N LEU A 121 -3.10 10.50 4.25
CA LEU A 121 -3.32 9.06 4.20
C LEU A 121 -4.79 8.80 3.91
N ARG A 122 -5.07 7.93 2.94
CA ARG A 122 -6.42 7.44 2.66
C ARG A 122 -6.45 5.92 2.72
N ILE A 123 -7.41 5.39 3.48
CA ILE A 123 -7.67 3.96 3.62
C ILE A 123 -9.12 3.70 3.22
N THR A 124 -9.33 2.89 2.19
CA THR A 124 -10.65 2.40 1.80
C THR A 124 -10.72 0.91 2.11
N ALA A 125 -11.68 0.49 2.94
CA ALA A 125 -11.84 -0.89 3.34
C ALA A 125 -13.19 -1.43 2.84
N LEU A 126 -13.16 -2.61 2.23
CA LEU A 126 -14.36 -3.35 1.83
C LEU A 126 -14.72 -4.33 2.94
N GLY A 127 -15.95 -4.24 3.42
CA GLY A 127 -16.52 -5.16 4.40
C GLY A 127 -17.53 -6.11 3.76
N ARG A 128 -17.62 -7.33 4.30
CA ARG A 128 -18.65 -8.31 3.95
C ARG A 128 -19.22 -8.97 5.21
N SER A 129 -20.53 -9.16 5.24
CA SER A 129 -21.21 -9.93 6.27
C SER A 129 -21.10 -11.42 5.99
N ALA A 130 -20.76 -12.20 7.03
CA ALA A 130 -20.69 -13.65 6.93
C ALA A 130 -22.09 -14.33 6.93
N VAL A 131 -23.13 -13.61 7.38
CA VAL A 131 -24.48 -14.17 7.56
C VAL A 131 -25.30 -14.07 6.28
N ASP A 132 -25.36 -12.87 5.68
CA ASP A 132 -26.23 -12.54 4.54
C ASP A 132 -25.43 -12.14 3.28
N GLY A 133 -24.10 -12.12 3.36
CA GLY A 133 -23.23 -11.75 2.24
C GLY A 133 -23.24 -10.26 1.88
N ARG A 134 -23.98 -9.42 2.61
CA ARG A 134 -24.07 -7.97 2.37
C ARG A 134 -22.68 -7.34 2.39
N THR A 135 -22.42 -6.44 1.45
CA THR A 135 -21.16 -5.70 1.35
C THR A 135 -21.35 -4.23 1.72
N GLY A 136 -20.26 -3.60 2.15
CA GLY A 136 -20.22 -2.16 2.42
C GLY A 136 -18.80 -1.65 2.40
N THR A 137 -18.62 -0.35 2.18
CA THR A 137 -17.31 0.28 2.06
C THR A 137 -17.16 1.35 3.13
N GLY A 138 -16.03 1.33 3.83
CA GLY A 138 -15.61 2.43 4.69
C GLY A 138 -14.46 3.20 4.06
N VAL A 139 -14.45 4.53 4.20
CA VAL A 139 -13.30 5.38 3.87
C VAL A 139 -12.83 6.11 5.13
N LEU A 140 -11.53 6.04 5.42
CA LEU A 140 -10.84 6.80 6.45
C LEU A 140 -9.80 7.68 5.77
N THR A 141 -9.86 8.98 6.02
CA THR A 141 -8.87 9.95 5.55
C THR A 141 -8.22 10.61 6.75
N LEU A 142 -6.90 10.68 6.76
CA LEU A 142 -6.12 11.23 7.87
C LEU A 142 -5.04 12.17 7.32
N GLU A 143 -4.99 13.39 7.85
CA GLU A 143 -3.83 14.26 7.68
C GLU A 143 -2.71 13.82 8.63
N LEU A 144 -1.55 13.52 8.06
CA LEU A 144 -0.33 13.20 8.76
C LEU A 144 0.45 14.48 8.98
N GLY A 145 0.54 14.90 10.24
CA GLY A 145 1.37 16.05 10.60
C GLY A 145 2.86 15.78 10.32
N ALA A 146 3.60 16.81 9.93
CA ALA A 146 5.02 16.72 9.59
C ALA A 146 5.90 16.12 10.72
N LYS A 147 5.43 16.14 11.98
CA LYS A 147 6.13 15.58 13.15
C LYS A 147 5.55 14.24 13.65
N ALA A 148 4.62 13.63 12.92
CA ALA A 148 4.00 12.38 13.33
C ALA A 148 5.04 11.23 13.33
N SER A 149 5.09 10.50 14.45
CA SER A 149 5.83 9.24 14.58
C SER A 149 4.93 8.05 14.25
N ALA A 150 5.50 6.91 13.84
CA ALA A 150 4.72 5.70 13.54
C ALA A 150 3.77 5.28 14.68
N PRO A 151 4.18 5.28 15.98
CA PRO A 151 3.26 5.07 17.09
C PRO A 151 2.11 6.07 17.17
N SER A 152 2.39 7.35 16.91
CA SER A 152 1.35 8.38 16.93
C SER A 152 0.36 8.21 15.78
N VAL A 153 0.83 7.84 14.58
CA VAL A 153 -0.03 7.56 13.42
C VAL A 153 -0.93 6.36 13.70
N SER A 154 -0.37 5.24 14.19
CA SER A 154 -1.15 4.05 14.58
C SER A 154 -2.24 4.38 15.62
N ASN A 155 -1.91 5.18 16.64
CA ASN A 155 -2.89 5.60 17.65
C ASN A 155 -3.99 6.52 17.08
N VAL A 156 -3.63 7.46 16.20
CA VAL A 156 -4.61 8.35 15.56
C VAL A 156 -5.52 7.57 14.61
N LEU A 157 -4.96 6.65 13.82
CA LEU A 157 -5.74 5.73 12.99
C LEU A 157 -6.78 4.96 13.81
N HIS A 158 -6.36 4.38 14.95
CA HIS A 158 -7.28 3.65 15.82
C HIS A 158 -8.42 4.53 16.35
N LYS A 159 -8.10 5.75 16.82
CA LYS A 159 -9.12 6.70 17.31
C LYS A 159 -10.08 7.15 16.22
N GLN A 160 -9.57 7.52 15.04
CA GLN A 160 -10.39 7.97 13.91
C GLN A 160 -11.26 6.84 13.36
N ALA A 161 -10.72 5.63 13.27
CA ALA A 161 -11.48 4.44 12.92
C ALA A 161 -12.66 4.22 13.89
N GLY A 162 -12.41 4.31 15.20
CA GLY A 162 -13.48 4.21 16.21
C GLY A 162 -14.55 5.29 16.07
N ALA A 163 -14.17 6.53 15.77
CA ALA A 163 -15.11 7.63 15.52
C ALA A 163 -15.98 7.40 14.27
N LEU A 164 -15.48 6.64 13.29
CA LEU A 164 -16.22 6.20 12.10
C LEU A 164 -17.02 4.90 12.32
N GLY A 165 -17.05 4.37 13.54
CA GLY A 165 -17.72 3.10 13.86
C GLY A 165 -16.97 1.86 13.39
N TRP A 166 -15.69 1.98 13.02
CA TRP A 166 -14.89 0.83 12.62
C TRP A 166 -14.33 0.12 13.85
N LEU A 167 -14.32 -1.21 13.80
CA LEU A 167 -13.51 -1.99 14.73
C LEU A 167 -12.11 -2.13 14.14
N SER A 168 -11.10 -1.76 14.91
CA SER A 168 -9.70 -1.87 14.51
C SER A 168 -8.82 -2.32 15.68
N ASP A 169 -7.60 -2.73 15.35
CA ASP A 169 -6.63 -3.26 16.31
C ASP A 169 -5.25 -2.65 16.04
N ARG A 170 -4.37 -2.72 17.04
CA ARG A 170 -2.97 -2.29 16.98
C ARG A 170 -2.09 -3.49 17.35
N PRO A 171 -1.78 -4.38 16.38
CA PRO A 171 -1.00 -5.58 16.65
C PRO A 171 0.34 -5.28 17.33
N GLU A 172 0.92 -4.13 16.99
CA GLU A 172 2.08 -3.54 17.65
C GLU A 172 1.90 -2.05 17.86
N LEU A 173 2.79 -1.44 18.65
CA LEU A 173 2.73 -0.01 18.95
C LEU A 173 2.75 0.87 17.69
N ASN A 174 3.50 0.47 16.67
CA ASN A 174 3.68 1.22 15.42
C ASN A 174 2.76 0.76 14.27
N SER A 175 1.89 -0.22 14.50
CA SER A 175 1.07 -0.83 13.45
C SER A 175 -0.42 -0.74 13.76
N TRP A 176 -1.24 -0.83 12.72
CA TRP A 176 -2.68 -0.75 12.82
C TRP A 176 -3.33 -1.68 11.80
N ARG A 177 -4.50 -2.25 12.08
CA ARG A 177 -5.30 -2.98 11.11
C ARG A 177 -6.80 -2.76 11.29
N PRO A 178 -7.58 -2.67 10.22
CA PRO A 178 -9.04 -2.68 10.32
C PRO A 178 -9.54 -4.13 10.45
N LEU A 179 -10.54 -4.35 11.31
CA LEU A 179 -11.19 -5.65 11.51
C LEU A 179 -12.62 -5.64 10.98
N ARG A 180 -13.38 -4.58 11.27
CA ARG A 180 -14.75 -4.40 10.78
C ARG A 180 -15.02 -2.95 10.40
N VAL A 181 -15.90 -2.75 9.43
CA VAL A 181 -16.34 -1.43 8.96
C VAL A 181 -17.87 -1.31 8.92
N GLY A 182 -18.37 -0.07 9.00
CA GLY A 182 -19.80 0.23 8.97
C GLY A 182 -20.56 -0.52 10.06
N ASP A 183 -21.64 -1.20 9.67
CA ASP A 183 -22.51 -1.99 10.56
C ASP A 183 -21.88 -3.31 11.06
N GLY A 184 -20.57 -3.33 11.32
CA GLY A 184 -19.86 -4.52 11.79
C GLY A 184 -19.50 -5.53 10.69
N LEU A 185 -19.41 -5.10 9.43
CA LEU A 185 -19.01 -5.95 8.31
C LEU A 185 -17.52 -6.32 8.42
N HIS A 186 -17.18 -7.61 8.26
CA HIS A 186 -15.80 -8.08 8.33
C HIS A 186 -15.00 -7.57 7.14
N VAL A 187 -13.82 -7.00 7.39
CA VAL A 187 -12.96 -6.49 6.32
C VAL A 187 -12.41 -7.66 5.52
N VAL A 188 -12.57 -7.58 4.19
CA VAL A 188 -12.08 -8.58 3.23
C VAL A 188 -10.93 -8.06 2.37
N GLY A 189 -10.75 -6.74 2.32
CA GLY A 189 -9.67 -6.10 1.57
C GLY A 189 -9.58 -4.62 1.88
N CYS A 190 -8.41 -4.03 1.64
CA CYS A 190 -8.13 -2.62 1.85
C CYS A 190 -7.33 -2.05 0.70
N SER A 191 -7.61 -0.80 0.35
CA SER A 191 -6.78 0.02 -0.53
C SER A 191 -6.23 1.19 0.26
N ILE A 192 -4.92 1.37 0.24
CA ILE A 192 -4.20 2.37 1.04
C ILE A 192 -3.36 3.22 0.10
N SER A 193 -3.52 4.53 0.16
CA SER A 193 -2.66 5.49 -0.54
C SER A 193 -2.18 6.58 0.41
N VAL A 194 -0.99 7.10 0.13
CA VAL A 194 -0.43 8.26 0.83
C VAL A 194 -0.08 9.30 -0.23
N THR A 195 -0.74 10.45 -0.19
CA THR A 195 -0.44 11.59 -1.03
C THR A 195 0.41 12.57 -0.23
N SER A 196 1.60 12.89 -0.70
CA SER A 196 2.54 13.77 0.00
C SER A 196 3.53 14.40 -0.97
N ALA A 197 4.05 15.59 -0.64
CA ALA A 197 5.24 16.11 -1.31
C ALA A 197 6.49 15.32 -0.87
N ASP A 198 6.57 14.99 0.42
CA ASP A 198 7.66 14.18 0.96
C ASP A 198 7.24 12.71 1.12
N PRO A 199 8.00 11.74 0.61
CA PRO A 199 7.48 10.39 0.45
C PRO A 199 7.54 9.59 1.76
N TRP A 200 6.38 9.08 2.22
CA TRP A 200 6.30 8.16 3.37
C TRP A 200 6.57 6.72 2.94
N TRP A 201 7.15 5.94 3.84
CA TRP A 201 7.17 4.50 3.70
C TRP A 201 5.82 3.93 4.14
N LEU A 202 5.08 3.36 3.19
CA LEU A 202 3.90 2.55 3.44
C LEU A 202 4.32 1.09 3.49
N ASP A 203 4.13 0.43 4.63
CA ASP A 203 4.50 -0.97 4.84
C ASP A 203 3.27 -1.78 5.27
N ILE A 204 2.95 -2.82 4.50
CA ILE A 204 1.73 -3.61 4.63
C ILE A 204 2.07 -5.09 4.65
N GLY A 205 1.60 -5.80 5.67
CA GLY A 205 1.65 -7.26 5.77
C GLY A 205 0.32 -7.93 5.40
N LEU A 206 0.41 -9.16 4.89
CA LEU A 206 -0.70 -10.05 4.55
C LEU A 206 -0.66 -11.37 5.32
#